data_AF-A0A2K6LP68-F1
#
_entry.id   AF-A0A2K6LP68-F1
#
_cell.length_a   1.000
_cell.length_b   1.000
_cell.length_c   1.000
_cell.angle_alpha   90.00
_cell.angle_beta   90.00
_cell.angle_gamma   90.00
#
_symmetry.space_group_name_H-M   'P 1'
#
loop_
_entity.id
_entity.type
_entity.pdbx_description
1 polymer ?
#
loop_
_entity_poly.entity_id
_entity_poly.type
_entity_poly.pdbx_seq_one_letter_code
_entity_poly.pdbx_strand_id
1 'polypeptide(L)'
;MVDPVPEEEKTGAEPGDSGGDEAAASVPPDAQGAQEPAASSASASAAVPRKAEVPCAAAEGGRREQSPLLHLDLFNFDCPEAEGSRYVLTSPRSLEACARCAVKPVELLPRALADLVREAPGRSMRVATGLYEAYEAERRAKLQQCRAERERIMREEKRRLFTPLGPAAAAAAAAAREEREAARRRQRQYERSEERRRELAERQGLLRRERAERTAREDRLRKLQQEQNLKQREEGLQEGRERAEQIRRERAQRAARAKQRQEGQLQREKRELSRAERARHEALLQGRARQQRQEREGLRNSLEASLGRAQENYEHLVEQRTRELRERARREELQGRRAKEAAERKEREHQAHLEALARAGERRLQHATQVAEEAVQQKARRVGQSRLEKERAQRANKEKVERDEDCRRRELLQAIGRKLERSEQLSRERRSALESARSTARASFHVREKVREETNTRSFDRMVREAQLHASLDRK
;
A
#
# COMPACT_ATOMS: atom_id res chain seq x y z
N MET A 1 27.72 -5.53 6.85
CA MET A 1 27.23 -5.09 8.17
C MET A 1 27.05 -3.59 8.12
N VAL A 2 25.97 -3.07 8.72
CA VAL A 2 25.93 -1.75 9.40
C VAL A 2 26.28 -0.52 8.55
N ASP A 3 25.23 0.08 7.95
CA ASP A 3 24.98 1.53 7.99
C ASP A 3 24.96 2.02 9.46
N PRO A 4 25.40 3.26 9.79
CA PRO A 4 24.55 4.42 9.47
C PRO A 4 25.24 5.76 9.15
N VAL A 5 24.44 6.64 8.55
CA VAL A 5 24.63 8.10 8.47
C VAL A 5 23.90 8.78 9.63
N PRO A 6 24.52 9.80 10.25
CA PRO A 6 23.84 11.06 10.59
C PRO A 6 24.69 12.28 10.11
N GLU A 7 24.26 13.54 10.19
CA GLU A 7 23.15 14.15 10.94
C GLU A 7 22.36 15.20 10.12
N GLU A 8 21.22 15.67 10.65
CA GLU A 8 20.52 16.88 10.20
C GLU A 8 20.69 18.01 11.23
N GLU A 9 21.04 19.23 10.81
CA GLU A 9 21.07 20.40 11.69
C GLU A 9 19.72 21.12 11.76
N LYS A 10 19.34 21.52 12.99
CA LYS A 10 18.17 22.35 13.26
C LYS A 10 18.47 23.83 13.03
N THR A 11 17.52 24.54 12.42
CA THR A 11 17.28 25.97 12.71
C THR A 11 15.77 26.22 12.87
N GLY A 12 15.38 27.28 13.58
CA GLY A 12 13.98 27.62 13.88
C GLY A 12 13.87 28.89 14.73
N ALA A 13 12.64 29.26 15.10
CA ALA A 13 12.23 30.55 15.71
C ALA A 13 12.34 31.75 14.74
N GLU A 14 11.55 32.82 14.77
CA GLU A 14 10.26 33.25 15.40
C GLU A 14 9.96 34.68 14.78
N PRO A 15 8.97 35.51 15.17
CA PRO A 15 7.62 35.30 15.75
C PRO A 15 6.48 36.09 15.05
N GLY A 16 5.22 35.83 15.45
CA GLY A 16 4.11 36.82 15.48
C GLY A 16 3.30 37.09 14.19
N ASP A 17 2.11 37.70 14.24
CA ASP A 17 1.20 38.01 15.37
C ASP A 17 -0.24 38.30 14.85
N SER A 18 -1.24 38.29 15.73
CA SER A 18 -2.66 38.68 15.54
C SER A 18 -3.56 37.78 14.66
N GLY A 19 -4.87 37.64 14.96
CA GLY A 19 -5.59 38.06 16.17
C GLY A 19 -7.13 37.96 16.08
N GLY A 20 -7.76 37.49 17.18
CA GLY A 20 -9.21 37.52 17.43
C GLY A 20 -10.07 36.47 16.69
N ASP A 21 -11.34 36.24 17.05
CA ASP A 21 -12.02 36.28 18.37
C ASP A 21 -13.39 35.54 18.23
N GLU A 22 -14.23 35.51 19.28
CA GLU A 22 -15.52 34.79 19.40
C GLU A 22 -15.42 33.25 19.46
N ALA A 23 -15.71 32.52 20.54
CA ALA A 23 -16.50 32.72 21.77
C ALA A 23 -18.02 32.46 21.68
N ALA A 24 -18.45 31.21 21.89
CA ALA A 24 -19.71 30.86 22.56
C ALA A 24 -19.67 29.41 23.09
N ALA A 25 -20.09 29.20 24.35
CA ALA A 25 -20.09 27.88 25.02
C ALA A 25 -21.45 27.18 24.97
N SER A 26 -21.49 25.85 25.22
CA SER A 26 -22.61 25.15 25.90
C SER A 26 -22.28 23.69 26.24
N VAL A 27 -21.95 23.41 27.51
CA VAL A 27 -21.79 22.08 28.16
C VAL A 27 -21.96 22.28 29.69
N PRO A 28 -22.51 21.36 30.52
CA PRO A 28 -23.44 20.26 30.26
C PRO A 28 -24.84 20.60 30.85
N PRO A 29 -25.57 19.70 31.55
CA PRO A 29 -25.19 19.34 32.93
C PRO A 29 -25.20 17.83 33.26
N ASP A 30 -24.39 17.44 34.25
CA ASP A 30 -24.47 16.17 34.97
C ASP A 30 -25.73 16.06 35.85
N ALA A 31 -26.11 14.83 36.23
CA ALA A 31 -26.09 14.40 37.65
C ALA A 31 -26.64 12.97 37.88
N GLN A 32 -25.87 12.16 38.62
CA GLN A 32 -26.29 11.17 39.65
C GLN A 32 -27.21 9.99 39.25
N GLY A 33 -27.04 8.82 39.91
CA GLY A 33 -28.10 7.80 39.95
C GLY A 33 -27.72 6.32 40.03
N ALA A 34 -26.83 5.94 40.96
CA ALA A 34 -26.78 4.68 41.73
C ALA A 34 -27.37 3.33 41.24
N GLN A 35 -26.76 2.25 41.77
CA GLN A 35 -27.41 0.97 42.16
C GLN A 35 -27.91 -0.01 41.09
N GLU A 36 -27.17 -1.13 40.99
CA GLU A 36 -27.78 -2.47 41.14
C GLU A 36 -28.57 -2.54 42.46
N PRO A 37 -29.67 -3.33 42.57
CA PRO A 37 -29.59 -4.78 42.34
C PRO A 37 -30.85 -5.46 41.73
N ALA A 38 -30.82 -6.79 41.72
CA ALA A 38 -31.83 -7.70 41.19
C ALA A 38 -32.99 -8.03 42.17
N ALA A 39 -33.68 -9.17 41.92
CA ALA A 39 -34.86 -9.71 42.61
C ALA A 39 -36.20 -9.07 42.19
N SER A 40 -37.37 -9.67 42.41
CA SER A 40 -37.74 -10.87 43.20
C SER A 40 -38.82 -11.69 42.45
N SER A 41 -39.48 -12.77 42.91
CA SER A 41 -39.55 -13.60 44.15
C SER A 41 -40.19 -14.96 43.72
N ALA A 42 -40.34 -16.05 44.47
CA ALA A 42 -40.47 -16.36 45.90
C ALA A 42 -40.23 -17.89 46.09
N SER A 43 -40.04 -18.54 47.24
CA SER A 43 -39.59 -18.27 48.63
C SER A 43 -39.43 -19.68 49.31
N ALA A 44 -39.18 -19.94 50.61
CA ALA A 44 -39.17 -19.12 51.83
C ALA A 44 -38.27 -19.71 52.94
N SER A 45 -37.73 -18.81 53.77
CA SER A 45 -37.66 -18.85 55.24
C SER A 45 -37.44 -20.17 56.02
N ALA A 46 -36.23 -20.34 56.59
CA ALA A 46 -35.94 -20.77 57.98
C ALA A 46 -34.41 -20.69 58.21
N ALA A 47 -33.86 -19.75 58.99
CA ALA A 47 -33.83 -19.65 60.47
C ALA A 47 -32.71 -20.50 61.12
N VAL A 48 -31.80 -19.85 61.86
CA VAL A 48 -30.62 -20.46 62.52
C VAL A 48 -30.70 -20.33 64.05
N PRO A 49 -30.54 -21.44 64.78
CA PRO A 49 -29.75 -21.48 66.02
C PRO A 49 -28.51 -22.39 65.81
N ARG A 50 -27.30 -21.96 66.14
CA ARG A 50 -26.70 -21.95 67.49
C ARG A 50 -26.60 -23.33 68.17
N LYS A 51 -25.39 -23.88 68.09
CA LYS A 51 -24.64 -24.59 69.16
C LYS A 51 -25.47 -25.06 70.36
N ALA A 52 -25.80 -26.36 70.41
CA ALA A 52 -26.18 -27.04 71.64
C ALA A 52 -24.93 -27.61 72.31
N GLU A 53 -24.68 -27.19 73.55
CA GLU A 53 -23.72 -27.82 74.46
C GLU A 53 -24.48 -28.63 75.54
N VAL A 54 -23.70 -29.24 76.46
CA VAL A 54 -24.09 -29.82 77.75
C VAL A 54 -24.52 -31.30 77.69
N PRO A 55 -24.08 -32.17 78.64
CA PRO A 55 -23.15 -31.95 79.77
C PRO A 55 -21.79 -32.67 79.63
N CYS A 56 -20.85 -32.30 80.50
CA CYS A 56 -19.61 -33.04 80.74
C CYS A 56 -19.88 -34.37 81.46
N ALA A 57 -19.05 -35.38 81.19
CA ALA A 57 -18.69 -36.41 82.17
C ALA A 57 -17.19 -36.29 82.45
N ALA A 58 -16.82 -36.01 83.70
CA ALA A 58 -15.42 -35.83 84.09
C ALA A 58 -14.85 -37.13 84.69
N ALA A 59 -13.73 -37.62 84.17
CA ALA A 59 -12.93 -38.67 84.78
C ALA A 59 -11.49 -38.68 84.21
N GLU A 60 -10.60 -37.87 84.77
CA GLU A 60 -9.19 -38.28 84.85
C GLU A 60 -9.08 -39.43 85.88
N GLY A 61 -8.05 -40.28 85.78
CA GLY A 61 -7.74 -41.24 86.86
C GLY A 61 -7.94 -42.72 86.56
N GLY A 62 -7.36 -43.22 85.46
CA GLY A 62 -6.68 -44.51 85.45
C GLY A 62 -7.43 -45.75 85.94
N ARG A 63 -8.41 -46.23 85.16
CA ARG A 63 -8.63 -47.68 85.03
C ARG A 63 -8.29 -48.10 83.60
N ARG A 64 -7.53 -49.19 83.45
CA ARG A 64 -7.42 -49.90 82.17
C ARG A 64 -8.76 -50.60 81.96
N GLU A 65 -9.66 -49.99 81.20
CA GLU A 65 -10.91 -50.63 80.82
C GLU A 65 -10.59 -51.90 80.04
N GLN A 66 -11.04 -53.02 80.59
CA GLN A 66 -10.82 -54.33 80.00
C GLN A 66 -11.88 -54.50 78.91
N SER A 67 -11.55 -54.07 77.69
CA SER A 67 -12.35 -54.36 76.50
C SER A 67 -12.76 -55.84 76.53
N PRO A 68 -14.07 -56.17 76.45
CA PRO A 68 -14.53 -57.54 76.64
C PRO A 68 -13.80 -58.50 75.70
N LEU A 69 -13.52 -59.72 76.19
CA LEU A 69 -12.87 -60.78 75.40
C LEU A 69 -13.85 -61.39 74.39
N LEU A 70 -14.22 -60.58 73.40
CA LEU A 70 -15.04 -60.97 72.27
C LEU A 70 -14.32 -62.03 71.44
N HIS A 71 -15.06 -63.03 70.96
CA HIS A 71 -14.54 -64.01 70.01
C HIS A 71 -14.62 -63.43 68.59
N LEU A 72 -13.52 -62.82 68.15
CA LEU A 72 -13.42 -62.14 66.86
C LEU A 72 -12.69 -63.05 65.87
N ASP A 73 -13.39 -63.33 64.77
CA ASP A 73 -13.03 -64.27 63.73
C ASP A 73 -13.24 -63.63 62.34
N LEU A 74 -12.75 -64.28 61.28
CA LEU A 74 -12.78 -63.73 59.92
C LEU A 74 -14.17 -63.40 59.35
N PHE A 75 -15.27 -63.76 60.01
CA PHE A 75 -16.65 -63.44 59.62
C PHE A 75 -17.30 -62.35 60.49
N ASN A 76 -16.90 -62.17 61.75
CA ASN A 76 -17.54 -61.21 62.68
C ASN A 76 -16.64 -60.06 63.17
N PHE A 77 -15.39 -59.94 62.71
CA PHE A 77 -14.51 -58.83 63.14
C PHE A 77 -14.97 -57.41 62.71
N ASP A 78 -15.80 -57.31 61.67
CA ASP A 78 -16.42 -56.06 61.17
C ASP A 78 -17.84 -55.81 61.76
N CYS A 79 -18.18 -56.38 62.94
CA CYS A 79 -19.50 -56.18 63.58
C CYS A 79 -19.50 -54.97 64.53
N PRO A 80 -20.66 -54.31 64.79
CA PRO A 80 -20.70 -53.10 65.63
C PRO A 80 -20.32 -53.39 67.09
N GLU A 81 -20.47 -54.62 67.57
CA GLU A 81 -19.99 -55.04 68.89
C GLU A 81 -18.45 -55.11 68.98
N ALA A 82 -17.75 -55.19 67.84
CA ALA A 82 -16.30 -55.17 67.75
C ALA A 82 -15.71 -53.75 67.60
N GLU A 83 -16.54 -52.73 67.32
CA GLU A 83 -16.10 -51.34 67.26
C GLU A 83 -15.60 -50.87 68.64
N GLY A 84 -14.30 -50.57 68.73
CA GLY A 84 -13.61 -50.27 70.00
C GLY A 84 -12.92 -51.46 70.67
N SER A 85 -12.97 -52.67 70.09
CA SER A 85 -12.14 -53.80 70.52
C SER A 85 -10.65 -53.48 70.37
N ARG A 86 -9.84 -53.85 71.37
CA ARG A 86 -8.37 -53.74 71.31
C ARG A 86 -7.73 -54.73 70.32
N TYR A 87 -8.42 -55.80 69.97
CA TYR A 87 -7.91 -56.89 69.13
C TYR A 87 -8.77 -57.06 67.87
N VAL A 88 -8.13 -57.19 66.71
CA VAL A 88 -8.83 -57.38 65.42
C VAL A 88 -9.34 -58.83 65.27
N LEU A 89 -8.55 -59.80 65.73
CA LEU A 89 -8.91 -61.23 65.74
C LEU A 89 -8.44 -61.85 67.04
N THR A 90 -9.27 -62.70 67.65
CA THR A 90 -8.97 -63.47 68.86
C THR A 90 -9.19 -64.98 68.68
N SER A 91 -9.88 -65.38 67.60
CA SER A 91 -10.14 -66.77 67.23
C SER A 91 -8.85 -67.47 66.73
N PRO A 92 -8.34 -68.53 67.39
CA PRO A 92 -7.05 -69.13 67.05
C PRO A 92 -6.94 -69.61 65.59
N ARG A 93 -7.99 -70.26 65.07
CA ARG A 93 -8.06 -70.70 63.66
C ARG A 93 -8.06 -69.54 62.66
N SER A 94 -8.54 -68.36 63.06
CA SER A 94 -8.50 -67.15 62.21
C SER A 94 -7.11 -66.54 62.19
N LEU A 95 -6.44 -66.49 63.35
CA LEU A 95 -5.05 -66.04 63.47
C LEU A 95 -4.09 -66.98 62.73
N GLU A 96 -4.29 -68.29 62.81
CA GLU A 96 -3.52 -69.28 62.04
C GLU A 96 -3.75 -69.12 60.54
N ALA A 97 -5.00 -68.92 60.08
CA ALA A 97 -5.28 -68.69 58.67
C ALA A 97 -4.62 -67.41 58.14
N CYS A 98 -4.69 -66.30 58.90
CA CYS A 98 -3.95 -65.07 58.58
C CYS A 98 -2.43 -65.31 58.48
N ALA A 99 -1.85 -66.10 59.40
CA ALA A 99 -0.44 -66.46 59.37
C ALA A 99 -0.08 -67.35 58.15
N ARG A 100 -0.89 -68.36 57.83
CA ARG A 100 -0.73 -69.20 56.62
C ARG A 100 -0.84 -68.39 55.32
N CYS A 101 -1.67 -67.35 55.30
CA CYS A 101 -1.81 -66.43 54.15
C CYS A 101 -0.78 -65.27 54.15
N ALA A 102 0.08 -65.16 55.17
CA ALA A 102 0.99 -64.03 55.40
C ALA A 102 0.31 -62.63 55.47
N VAL A 103 -0.97 -62.58 55.85
CA VAL A 103 -1.76 -61.34 55.99
C VAL A 103 -1.80 -60.91 57.45
N LYS A 104 -1.45 -59.65 57.76
CA LYS A 104 -1.62 -59.12 59.12
C LYS A 104 -3.10 -58.81 59.38
N PRO A 105 -3.67 -59.13 60.56
CA PRO A 105 -5.07 -58.83 60.86
C PRO A 105 -5.49 -57.37 60.64
N VAL A 106 -4.58 -56.41 60.90
CA VAL A 106 -4.83 -54.98 60.68
C VAL A 106 -5.05 -54.63 59.20
N GLU A 107 -4.49 -55.40 58.25
CA GLU A 107 -4.72 -55.21 56.81
C GLU A 107 -6.13 -55.64 56.37
N LEU A 108 -6.89 -56.33 57.23
CA LEU A 108 -8.27 -56.74 56.97
C LEU A 108 -9.30 -55.69 57.44
N LEU A 109 -8.90 -54.64 58.15
CA LEU A 109 -9.81 -53.56 58.58
C LEU A 109 -10.12 -52.60 57.42
N PRO A 110 -11.34 -52.01 57.37
CA PRO A 110 -11.63 -50.92 56.45
C PRO A 110 -10.86 -49.65 56.87
N ARG A 111 -10.52 -48.80 55.90
CA ARG A 111 -9.96 -47.45 56.13
C ARG A 111 -10.91 -46.42 55.55
N ALA A 112 -11.02 -45.22 56.12
CA ALA A 112 -11.85 -44.19 55.50
C ALA A 112 -11.15 -43.61 54.26
N LEU A 113 -11.93 -43.28 53.21
CA LEU A 113 -11.42 -42.52 52.06
C LEU A 113 -10.73 -41.22 52.50
N ALA A 114 -11.22 -40.59 53.58
CA ALA A 114 -10.62 -39.40 54.19
C ALA A 114 -9.19 -39.62 54.71
N ASP A 115 -8.85 -40.81 55.20
CA ASP A 115 -7.48 -41.13 55.65
C ASP A 115 -6.53 -41.24 54.46
N LEU A 116 -6.95 -41.91 53.37
CA LEU A 116 -6.14 -42.01 52.15
C LEU A 116 -5.95 -40.65 51.46
N VAL A 117 -6.95 -39.76 51.54
CA VAL A 117 -6.81 -38.35 51.09
C VAL A 117 -5.81 -37.59 51.96
N ARG A 118 -5.80 -37.81 53.29
CA ARG A 118 -4.85 -37.19 54.23
C ARG A 118 -3.41 -37.71 54.05
N GLU A 119 -3.25 -38.96 53.63
CA GLU A 119 -1.93 -39.58 53.37
C GLU A 119 -1.28 -39.13 52.04
N ALA A 120 -2.06 -38.56 51.10
CA ALA A 120 -1.56 -38.12 49.80
C ALA A 120 -2.08 -36.72 49.40
N PRO A 121 -1.75 -35.66 50.16
CA PRO A 121 -2.15 -34.29 49.84
C PRO A 121 -1.66 -33.88 48.45
N GLY A 122 -2.51 -33.18 47.69
CA GLY A 122 -2.23 -32.75 46.32
C GLY A 122 -2.68 -33.72 45.22
N ARG A 123 -3.17 -34.94 45.55
CA ARG A 123 -3.86 -35.80 44.56
C ARG A 123 -5.31 -35.35 44.38
N SER A 124 -5.83 -35.42 43.15
CA SER A 124 -7.23 -35.06 42.88
C SER A 124 -8.20 -36.10 43.46
N MET A 125 -9.41 -35.68 43.83
CA MET A 125 -10.42 -36.57 44.43
C MET A 125 -10.68 -37.83 43.59
N ARG A 126 -10.72 -37.71 42.25
CA ARG A 126 -10.91 -38.86 41.35
C ARG A 126 -9.78 -39.88 41.44
N VAL A 127 -8.53 -39.44 41.65
CA VAL A 127 -7.37 -40.32 41.85
C VAL A 127 -7.41 -40.93 43.25
N ALA A 128 -7.80 -40.16 44.27
CA ALA A 128 -7.97 -40.70 45.63
C ALA A 128 -9.06 -41.79 45.70
N THR A 129 -10.21 -41.59 45.05
CA THR A 129 -11.26 -42.61 44.94
C THR A 129 -10.75 -43.87 44.24
N GLY A 130 -10.06 -43.75 43.09
CA GLY A 130 -9.52 -44.93 42.39
C GLY A 130 -8.46 -45.70 43.18
N LEU A 131 -7.64 -45.00 43.98
CA LEU A 131 -6.70 -45.64 44.91
C LEU A 131 -7.41 -46.35 46.07
N TYR A 132 -8.50 -45.77 46.57
CA TYR A 132 -9.35 -46.40 47.60
C TYR A 132 -10.09 -47.64 47.07
N GLU A 133 -10.61 -47.58 45.84
CA GLU A 133 -11.23 -48.73 45.15
C GLU A 133 -10.23 -49.88 44.97
N ALA A 134 -8.99 -49.58 44.57
CA ALA A 134 -7.92 -50.58 44.47
C ALA A 134 -7.55 -51.17 45.85
N TYR A 135 -7.44 -50.34 46.89
CA TYR A 135 -7.17 -50.79 48.26
C TYR A 135 -8.29 -51.70 48.82
N GLU A 136 -9.56 -51.31 48.66
CA GLU A 136 -10.69 -52.14 49.08
C GLU A 136 -10.76 -53.46 48.27
N ALA A 137 -10.39 -53.47 47.00
CA ALA A 137 -10.30 -54.70 46.20
C ALA A 137 -9.19 -55.64 46.74
N GLU A 138 -8.00 -55.13 47.05
CA GLU A 138 -6.90 -55.91 47.64
C GLU A 138 -7.28 -56.45 49.03
N ARG A 139 -7.87 -55.60 49.89
CA ARG A 139 -8.38 -55.98 51.22
C ARG A 139 -9.39 -57.13 51.12
N ARG A 140 -10.36 -57.03 50.21
CA ARG A 140 -11.39 -58.06 49.99
C ARG A 140 -10.78 -59.38 49.49
N ALA A 141 -9.79 -59.33 48.60
CA ALA A 141 -9.07 -60.52 48.14
C ALA A 141 -8.31 -61.22 49.29
N LYS A 142 -7.54 -60.46 50.08
CA LYS A 142 -6.85 -60.97 51.29
C LYS A 142 -7.82 -61.61 52.28
N LEU A 143 -8.97 -60.98 52.52
CA LEU A 143 -10.01 -61.50 53.42
C LEU A 143 -10.62 -62.81 52.91
N GLN A 144 -10.90 -62.93 51.62
CA GLN A 144 -11.39 -64.17 51.01
C GLN A 144 -10.36 -65.31 51.11
N GLN A 145 -9.08 -65.02 50.85
CA GLN A 145 -7.98 -65.98 50.98
C GLN A 145 -7.86 -66.51 52.42
N CYS A 146 -7.88 -65.62 53.42
CA CYS A 146 -7.84 -66.01 54.84
C CYS A 146 -9.06 -66.86 55.23
N ARG A 147 -10.26 -66.52 54.73
CA ARG A 147 -11.48 -67.32 54.99
C ARG A 147 -11.34 -68.73 54.42
N ALA A 148 -10.81 -68.88 53.21
CA ALA A 148 -10.60 -70.19 52.57
C ALA A 148 -9.58 -71.07 53.33
N GLU A 149 -8.44 -70.53 53.76
CA GLU A 149 -7.49 -71.29 54.59
C GLU A 149 -8.05 -71.62 55.98
N ARG A 150 -8.89 -70.76 56.59
CA ARG A 150 -9.58 -71.09 57.84
C ARG A 150 -10.51 -72.29 57.67
N GLU A 151 -11.27 -72.36 56.58
CA GLU A 151 -12.09 -73.55 56.30
C GLU A 151 -11.24 -74.79 56.01
N ARG A 152 -10.06 -74.62 55.39
CA ARG A 152 -9.11 -75.71 55.17
C ARG A 152 -8.61 -76.27 56.50
N ILE A 153 -8.18 -75.43 57.44
CA ILE A 153 -7.82 -75.83 58.81
C ILE A 153 -8.98 -76.61 59.46
N MET A 154 -10.21 -76.08 59.40
CA MET A 154 -11.41 -76.77 59.93
C MET A 154 -11.63 -78.16 59.31
N ARG A 155 -11.37 -78.34 58.00
CA ARG A 155 -11.48 -79.64 57.31
C ARG A 155 -10.32 -80.59 57.67
N GLU A 156 -9.11 -80.07 57.78
CA GLU A 156 -7.90 -80.80 58.18
C GLU A 156 -8.02 -81.36 59.61
N GLU A 157 -8.55 -80.56 60.54
CA GLU A 157 -8.88 -81.02 61.91
C GLU A 157 -10.05 -82.01 61.95
N LYS A 158 -11.15 -81.75 61.22
CA LYS A 158 -12.33 -82.63 61.23
C LYS A 158 -12.03 -84.04 60.69
N ARG A 159 -11.02 -84.20 59.82
CA ARG A 159 -10.54 -85.51 59.35
C ARG A 159 -9.70 -86.29 60.38
N ARG A 160 -9.35 -85.73 61.54
CA ARG A 160 -8.51 -86.37 62.56
C ARG A 160 -9.30 -87.00 63.74
N LEU A 161 -10.63 -87.04 63.69
CA LEU A 161 -11.48 -87.24 64.89
C LEU A 161 -12.65 -88.26 64.78
N PHE A 162 -12.64 -89.27 63.88
CA PHE A 162 -13.84 -90.17 63.73
C PHE A 162 -13.62 -91.59 63.13
N THR A 163 -13.80 -92.68 63.92
CA THR A 163 -13.74 -94.13 63.50
C THR A 163 -14.45 -95.12 64.50
N PRO A 164 -15.30 -96.12 64.11
CA PRO A 164 -15.97 -97.11 65.04
C PRO A 164 -16.12 -98.64 64.59
N LEU A 165 -16.64 -99.57 65.45
CA LEU A 165 -16.85 -101.07 65.27
C LEU A 165 -17.90 -101.80 66.25
N GLY A 166 -18.70 -102.86 65.87
CA GLY A 166 -19.28 -104.01 66.74
C GLY A 166 -20.84 -104.28 67.06
N PRO A 167 -21.47 -105.54 67.01
CA PRO A 167 -22.97 -105.87 67.25
C PRO A 167 -23.56 -107.28 67.82
N ALA A 168 -24.94 -107.53 68.05
CA ALA A 168 -25.86 -108.81 68.16
C ALA A 168 -26.85 -109.03 69.44
N ALA A 169 -27.84 -109.98 69.76
CA ALA A 169 -29.01 -110.92 69.26
C ALA A 169 -29.80 -111.67 70.48
N ALA A 170 -30.92 -112.52 70.64
CA ALA A 170 -32.18 -113.19 70.02
C ALA A 170 -33.23 -113.91 71.06
N ALA A 171 -34.36 -114.69 70.75
CA ALA A 171 -35.49 -115.23 71.69
C ALA A 171 -36.49 -116.49 71.34
N ALA A 172 -37.48 -116.99 72.21
CA ALA A 172 -38.45 -118.23 72.14
C ALA A 172 -39.73 -118.28 73.18
N ALA A 173 -40.77 -119.20 73.46
CA ALA A 173 -41.59 -120.43 73.00
C ALA A 173 -42.90 -120.86 73.92
N ALA A 174 -43.86 -121.85 73.62
CA ALA A 174 -45.13 -122.28 74.46
C ALA A 174 -46.01 -123.64 74.15
N ALA A 175 -47.05 -124.15 74.95
CA ALA A 175 -47.89 -125.46 74.78
C ALA A 175 -49.33 -125.78 75.54
N ALA A 176 -49.98 -127.02 75.40
CA ALA A 176 -51.08 -127.83 76.17
C ALA A 176 -52.66 -127.99 75.86
N ARG A 177 -53.36 -129.19 76.03
CA ARG A 177 -54.82 -129.54 75.65
C ARG A 177 -55.52 -130.87 76.19
N GLU A 178 -56.85 -130.92 76.45
CA GLU A 178 -57.73 -132.13 76.19
C GLU A 178 -59.29 -131.95 76.09
N GLU A 179 -59.94 -130.98 76.76
CA GLU A 179 -61.42 -130.76 76.99
C GLU A 179 -62.42 -130.71 75.78
N ARG A 180 -62.09 -131.29 74.63
CA ARG A 180 -62.53 -130.79 73.31
C ARG A 180 -63.77 -131.43 72.71
N GLU A 181 -64.15 -132.62 73.15
CA GLU A 181 -65.18 -133.44 72.48
C GLU A 181 -66.61 -133.05 72.88
N ALA A 182 -66.86 -132.82 74.17
CA ALA A 182 -68.17 -132.38 74.67
C ALA A 182 -68.54 -130.97 74.16
N ALA A 183 -67.56 -130.09 74.03
CA ALA A 183 -67.72 -128.74 73.49
C ALA A 183 -68.30 -128.75 72.06
N ARG A 184 -67.85 -129.67 71.19
CA ARG A 184 -68.24 -129.79 69.78
C ARG A 184 -69.74 -129.98 69.54
N ARG A 185 -70.49 -130.53 70.51
CA ARG A 185 -71.96 -130.68 70.38
C ARG A 185 -72.71 -129.40 70.76
N ARG A 186 -72.25 -128.67 71.79
CA ARG A 186 -72.83 -127.39 72.19
C ARG A 186 -72.51 -126.28 71.18
N GLN A 187 -71.30 -126.28 70.63
CA GLN A 187 -70.86 -125.39 69.55
C GLN A 187 -71.85 -125.35 68.38
N ARG A 188 -72.25 -126.50 67.83
CA ARG A 188 -73.18 -126.59 66.67
C ARG A 188 -74.58 -126.02 66.90
N GLN A 189 -75.05 -125.95 68.14
CA GLN A 189 -76.32 -125.29 68.47
C GLN A 189 -76.14 -123.78 68.65
N TYR A 190 -75.03 -123.36 69.27
CA TYR A 190 -74.67 -121.96 69.41
C TYR A 190 -74.41 -121.31 68.05
N GLU A 191 -73.65 -121.97 67.16
CA GLU A 191 -73.38 -121.58 65.77
C GLU A 191 -74.68 -121.23 65.03
N ARG A 192 -75.68 -122.12 65.03
CA ARG A 192 -77.00 -121.88 64.40
C ARG A 192 -77.83 -120.73 64.98
N SER A 193 -77.56 -120.35 66.23
CA SER A 193 -78.20 -119.17 66.86
C SER A 193 -77.44 -117.88 66.55
N GLU A 194 -76.11 -117.95 66.48
CA GLU A 194 -75.24 -116.87 66.05
C GLU A 194 -75.41 -116.55 64.57
N GLU A 195 -75.54 -117.54 63.69
CA GLU A 195 -75.86 -117.39 62.26
C GLU A 195 -77.11 -116.51 62.07
N ARG A 196 -78.23 -116.85 62.71
CA ARG A 196 -79.48 -116.06 62.65
C ARG A 196 -79.30 -114.64 63.19
N ARG A 197 -78.48 -114.47 64.24
CA ARG A 197 -78.18 -113.15 64.82
C ARG A 197 -77.29 -112.31 63.89
N ARG A 198 -76.35 -112.95 63.18
CA ARG A 198 -75.48 -112.35 62.17
C ARG A 198 -76.27 -111.95 60.93
N GLU A 199 -77.12 -112.82 60.38
CA GLU A 199 -78.02 -112.48 59.25
C GLU A 199 -78.87 -111.23 59.53
N LEU A 200 -79.42 -111.10 60.74
CA LEU A 200 -80.19 -109.92 61.13
C LEU A 200 -79.31 -108.66 61.28
N ALA A 201 -78.10 -108.80 61.81
CA ALA A 201 -77.13 -107.71 61.91
C ALA A 201 -76.61 -107.28 60.53
N GLU A 202 -76.39 -108.21 59.60
CA GLU A 202 -75.99 -107.97 58.22
C GLU A 202 -77.11 -107.28 57.43
N ARG A 203 -78.37 -107.72 57.57
CA ARG A 203 -79.52 -107.02 56.97
C ARG A 203 -79.65 -105.58 57.47
N GLN A 204 -79.45 -105.32 58.77
CA GLN A 204 -79.38 -103.94 59.28
C GLN A 204 -78.12 -103.19 58.77
N GLY A 205 -76.98 -103.87 58.66
CA GLY A 205 -75.74 -103.31 58.15
C GLY A 205 -75.84 -102.86 56.70
N LEU A 206 -76.48 -103.66 55.84
CA LEU A 206 -76.78 -103.32 54.45
C LEU A 206 -77.70 -102.10 54.37
N LEU A 207 -78.79 -102.04 55.13
CA LEU A 207 -79.69 -100.88 55.17
C LEU A 207 -78.99 -99.60 55.68
N ARG A 208 -78.04 -99.72 56.62
CA ARG A 208 -77.22 -98.57 57.06
C ARG A 208 -76.22 -98.14 55.99
N ARG A 209 -75.56 -99.08 55.30
CA ARG A 209 -74.66 -98.79 54.17
C ARG A 209 -75.40 -98.12 53.01
N GLU A 210 -76.56 -98.64 52.63
CA GLU A 210 -77.35 -98.07 51.53
C GLU A 210 -77.82 -96.63 51.84
N ARG A 211 -78.24 -96.36 53.08
CA ARG A 211 -78.57 -94.99 53.52
C ARG A 211 -77.35 -94.07 53.49
N ALA A 212 -76.20 -94.53 53.99
CA ALA A 212 -74.95 -93.77 53.95
C ALA A 212 -74.44 -93.53 52.51
N GLU A 213 -74.66 -94.47 51.60
CA GLU A 213 -74.38 -94.29 50.17
C GLU A 213 -75.32 -93.29 49.52
N ARG A 214 -76.63 -93.31 49.83
CA ARG A 214 -77.59 -92.32 49.33
C ARG A 214 -77.18 -90.90 49.78
N THR A 215 -76.90 -90.68 51.07
CA THR A 215 -76.42 -89.38 51.55
C THR A 215 -75.08 -89.00 50.95
N ALA A 216 -74.14 -89.94 50.79
CA ALA A 216 -72.85 -89.67 50.14
C ALA A 216 -72.98 -89.33 48.64
N ARG A 217 -73.99 -89.85 47.94
CA ARG A 217 -74.32 -89.47 46.56
C ARG A 217 -74.94 -88.07 46.51
N GLU A 218 -75.87 -87.75 47.40
CA GLU A 218 -76.46 -86.41 47.53
C GLU A 218 -75.39 -85.35 47.86
N ASP A 219 -74.49 -85.61 48.81
CA ASP A 219 -73.43 -84.68 49.17
C ASP A 219 -72.36 -84.53 48.08
N ARG A 220 -72.12 -85.56 47.25
CA ARG A 220 -71.30 -85.42 46.04
C ARG A 220 -71.97 -84.52 45.01
N LEU A 221 -73.28 -84.65 44.79
CA LEU A 221 -74.04 -83.77 43.89
C LEU A 221 -74.05 -82.32 44.39
N ARG A 222 -74.27 -82.10 45.70
CA ARG A 222 -74.17 -80.78 46.34
C ARG A 222 -72.79 -80.15 46.17
N LYS A 223 -71.70 -80.93 46.35
CA LYS A 223 -70.32 -80.46 46.14
C LYS A 223 -70.05 -80.07 44.69
N LEU A 224 -70.44 -80.92 43.73
CA LEU A 224 -70.31 -80.59 42.30
C LEU A 224 -71.09 -79.31 41.93
N GLN A 225 -72.28 -79.10 42.48
CA GLN A 225 -73.05 -77.88 42.28
C GLN A 225 -72.41 -76.65 42.95
N GLN A 226 -71.82 -76.80 44.14
CA GLN A 226 -71.05 -75.75 44.80
C GLN A 226 -69.78 -75.40 44.01
N GLU A 227 -69.06 -76.39 43.47
CA GLU A 227 -67.90 -76.19 42.60
C GLU A 227 -68.27 -75.47 41.29
N GLN A 228 -69.42 -75.80 40.69
CA GLN A 228 -69.94 -75.08 39.51
C GLN A 228 -70.28 -73.63 39.83
N ASN A 229 -70.98 -73.37 40.94
CA ASN A 229 -71.31 -72.02 41.39
C ASN A 229 -70.06 -71.19 41.75
N LEU A 230 -69.03 -71.83 42.32
CA LEU A 230 -67.74 -71.18 42.60
C LEU A 230 -66.99 -70.85 41.30
N LYS A 231 -66.92 -71.78 40.34
CA LYS A 231 -66.31 -71.54 39.02
C LYS A 231 -66.96 -70.37 38.28
N GLN A 232 -68.28 -70.34 38.17
CA GLN A 232 -69.01 -69.22 37.55
C GLN A 232 -68.71 -67.87 38.23
N ARG A 233 -68.52 -67.87 39.56
CA ARG A 233 -68.17 -66.67 40.33
C ARG A 233 -66.71 -66.26 40.13
N GLU A 234 -65.79 -67.21 40.01
CA GLU A 234 -64.38 -66.95 39.69
C GLU A 234 -64.21 -66.48 38.25
N GLU A 235 -64.90 -67.10 37.28
CA GLU A 235 -64.98 -66.70 35.88
C GLU A 235 -65.51 -65.25 35.75
N GLY A 236 -66.63 -64.92 36.40
CA GLY A 236 -67.15 -63.55 36.41
C GLY A 236 -66.20 -62.51 37.06
N LEU A 237 -65.40 -62.92 38.05
CA LEU A 237 -64.35 -62.07 38.63
C LEU A 237 -63.11 -61.96 37.73
N GLN A 238 -62.77 -63.00 36.98
CA GLN A 238 -61.69 -62.99 35.98
C GLN A 238 -62.07 -62.10 34.80
N GLU A 239 -63.25 -62.28 34.21
CA GLU A 239 -63.79 -61.38 33.19
C GLU A 239 -63.83 -59.92 33.66
N GLY A 240 -64.26 -59.67 34.90
CA GLY A 240 -64.24 -58.32 35.48
C GLY A 240 -62.85 -57.69 35.52
N ARG A 241 -61.82 -58.49 35.86
CA ARG A 241 -60.41 -58.06 35.84
C ARG A 241 -59.90 -57.85 34.42
N GLU A 242 -60.19 -58.75 33.50
CA GLU A 242 -59.76 -58.66 32.10
C GLU A 242 -60.37 -57.44 31.41
N ARG A 243 -61.68 -57.19 31.58
CA ARG A 243 -62.37 -56.00 31.07
C ARG A 243 -61.75 -54.72 31.65
N ALA A 244 -61.43 -54.70 32.95
CA ALA A 244 -60.73 -53.57 33.58
C ALA A 244 -59.30 -53.37 33.05
N GLU A 245 -58.57 -54.46 32.79
CA GLU A 245 -57.25 -54.40 32.14
C GLU A 245 -57.32 -53.93 30.70
N GLN A 246 -58.30 -54.39 29.91
CA GLN A 246 -58.54 -53.94 28.54
C GLN A 246 -58.79 -52.42 28.52
N ILE A 247 -59.68 -51.92 29.39
CA ILE A 247 -59.93 -50.47 29.55
C ILE A 247 -58.66 -49.71 29.97
N ARG A 248 -57.83 -50.27 30.87
CA ARG A 248 -56.55 -49.67 31.28
C ARG A 248 -55.54 -49.63 30.11
N ARG A 249 -55.42 -50.72 29.34
CA ARG A 249 -54.56 -50.83 28.16
C ARG A 249 -55.01 -49.85 27.07
N GLU A 250 -56.31 -49.77 26.79
CA GLU A 250 -56.88 -48.78 25.86
C GLU A 250 -56.63 -47.34 26.32
N ARG A 251 -56.89 -47.01 27.60
CA ARG A 251 -56.64 -45.66 28.12
C ARG A 251 -55.17 -45.29 28.03
N ALA A 252 -54.25 -46.23 28.26
CA ALA A 252 -52.81 -46.05 28.06
C ALA A 252 -52.45 -45.83 26.58
N GLN A 253 -53.02 -46.62 25.65
CA GLN A 253 -52.80 -46.42 24.20
C GLN A 253 -53.36 -45.09 23.70
N ARG A 254 -54.55 -44.68 24.15
CA ARG A 254 -55.16 -43.37 23.82
C ARG A 254 -54.29 -42.23 24.35
N ALA A 255 -53.77 -42.33 25.58
CA ALA A 255 -52.84 -41.37 26.15
C ALA A 255 -51.49 -41.32 25.42
N ALA A 256 -50.93 -42.47 25.01
CA ALA A 256 -49.70 -42.53 24.23
C ALA A 256 -49.88 -41.89 22.84
N ARG A 257 -50.99 -42.17 22.14
CA ARG A 257 -51.33 -41.53 20.86
C ARG A 257 -51.56 -40.01 21.01
N ALA A 258 -52.10 -39.56 22.14
CA ALA A 258 -52.25 -38.13 22.45
C ALA A 258 -50.88 -37.45 22.67
N LYS A 259 -50.00 -38.04 23.49
CA LYS A 259 -48.62 -37.56 23.69
C LYS A 259 -47.84 -37.50 22.39
N GLN A 260 -47.86 -38.56 21.58
CA GLN A 260 -47.16 -38.61 20.29
C GLN A 260 -47.65 -37.53 19.31
N ARG A 261 -48.95 -37.17 19.36
CA ARG A 261 -49.49 -36.03 18.60
C ARG A 261 -48.97 -34.68 19.13
N GLN A 262 -48.99 -34.47 20.44
CA GLN A 262 -48.47 -33.24 21.07
C GLN A 262 -46.97 -33.07 20.85
N GLU A 263 -46.17 -34.13 21.01
CA GLU A 263 -44.75 -34.15 20.66
C GLU A 263 -44.53 -33.83 19.18
N GLY A 264 -45.36 -34.37 18.29
CA GLY A 264 -45.36 -34.05 16.86
C GLY A 264 -45.73 -32.59 16.54
N GLN A 265 -46.61 -31.97 17.32
CA GLN A 265 -46.96 -30.55 17.22
C GLN A 265 -45.81 -29.67 17.71
N LEU A 266 -45.30 -29.91 18.92
CA LEU A 266 -44.15 -29.21 19.50
C LEU A 266 -42.89 -29.33 18.63
N GLN A 267 -42.70 -30.45 17.92
CA GLN A 267 -41.61 -30.59 16.94
C GLN A 267 -41.83 -29.78 15.65
N ARG A 268 -43.08 -29.55 15.21
CA ARG A 268 -43.39 -28.67 14.08
C ARG A 268 -43.21 -27.21 14.47
N GLU A 269 -43.78 -26.79 15.59
CA GLU A 269 -43.63 -25.45 16.17
C GLU A 269 -42.15 -25.08 16.35
N LYS A 270 -41.34 -25.97 16.93
CA LYS A 270 -39.87 -25.76 17.03
C LYS A 270 -39.19 -25.63 15.67
N ARG A 271 -39.57 -26.43 14.67
CA ARG A 271 -39.02 -26.32 13.30
C ARG A 271 -39.45 -25.03 12.61
N GLU A 272 -40.65 -24.53 12.88
CA GLU A 272 -41.20 -23.30 12.32
C GLU A 272 -40.59 -22.06 12.99
N LEU A 273 -40.44 -22.06 14.31
CA LEU A 273 -39.67 -21.05 15.06
C LEU A 273 -38.22 -20.99 14.56
N SER A 274 -37.51 -22.13 14.49
CA SER A 274 -36.13 -22.13 13.96
C SER A 274 -36.01 -21.80 12.47
N ARG A 275 -37.10 -21.91 11.67
CA ARG A 275 -37.15 -21.37 10.31
C ARG A 275 -37.32 -19.84 10.33
N ALA A 276 -38.22 -19.32 11.17
CA ALA A 276 -38.44 -17.88 11.33
C ALA A 276 -37.20 -17.17 11.90
N GLU A 277 -36.51 -17.77 12.87
CA GLU A 277 -35.23 -17.28 13.42
C GLU A 277 -34.14 -17.20 12.33
N ARG A 278 -34.00 -18.24 11.51
CA ARG A 278 -33.07 -18.24 10.37
C ARG A 278 -33.42 -17.16 9.35
N ALA A 279 -34.70 -17.02 8.99
CA ALA A 279 -35.16 -15.98 8.07
C ALA A 279 -34.93 -14.55 8.63
N ARG A 280 -35.14 -14.34 9.94
CA ARG A 280 -34.80 -13.07 10.63
C ARG A 280 -33.30 -12.79 10.60
N HIS A 281 -32.47 -13.78 10.92
CA HIS A 281 -31.01 -13.65 10.88
C HIS A 281 -30.51 -13.38 9.45
N GLU A 282 -31.06 -14.07 8.45
CA GLU A 282 -30.74 -13.83 7.04
C GLU A 282 -31.16 -12.42 6.61
N ALA A 283 -32.37 -11.96 6.97
CA ALA A 283 -32.83 -10.60 6.69
C ALA A 283 -31.94 -9.54 7.35
N LEU A 284 -31.44 -9.77 8.57
CA LEU A 284 -30.47 -8.91 9.24
C LEU A 284 -29.10 -8.89 8.53
N LEU A 285 -28.60 -10.04 8.07
CA LEU A 285 -27.38 -10.12 7.25
C LEU A 285 -27.55 -9.39 5.91
N GLN A 286 -28.67 -9.61 5.22
CA GLN A 286 -28.99 -8.91 3.97
C GLN A 286 -29.13 -7.39 4.19
N GLY A 287 -29.74 -6.96 5.31
CA GLY A 287 -29.84 -5.56 5.71
C GLY A 287 -28.46 -4.92 5.92
N ARG A 288 -27.61 -5.56 6.74
CA ARG A 288 -26.23 -5.11 6.98
C ARG A 288 -25.39 -5.08 5.70
N ALA A 289 -25.56 -6.07 4.82
CA ALA A 289 -24.88 -6.10 3.53
C ALA A 289 -25.36 -5.00 2.56
N ARG A 290 -26.62 -4.56 2.64
CA ARG A 290 -27.13 -3.39 1.91
C ARG A 290 -26.57 -2.09 2.48
N GLN A 291 -26.56 -1.93 3.81
CA GLN A 291 -25.94 -0.78 4.49
C GLN A 291 -24.46 -0.64 4.11
N GLN A 292 -23.68 -1.72 4.20
CA GLN A 292 -22.26 -1.72 3.81
C GLN A 292 -22.02 -1.43 2.32
N ARG A 293 -22.98 -1.72 1.44
CA ARG A 293 -22.92 -1.29 0.03
C ARG A 293 -23.20 0.20 -0.09
N GLN A 294 -24.27 0.70 0.52
CA GLN A 294 -24.64 2.11 0.53
C GLN A 294 -23.54 3.00 1.16
N GLU A 295 -22.90 2.54 2.23
CA GLU A 295 -21.73 3.19 2.84
C GLU A 295 -20.54 3.25 1.86
N ARG A 296 -20.20 2.13 1.20
CA ARG A 296 -19.12 2.07 0.22
C ARG A 296 -19.40 2.89 -1.04
N GLU A 297 -20.64 2.89 -1.51
CA GLU A 297 -21.12 3.68 -2.65
C GLU A 297 -21.13 5.17 -2.29
N GLY A 298 -21.60 5.55 -1.10
CA GLY A 298 -21.55 6.92 -0.60
C GLY A 298 -20.11 7.45 -0.43
N LEU A 299 -19.21 6.64 0.14
CA LEU A 299 -17.78 6.95 0.23
C LEU A 299 -17.13 7.07 -1.16
N ARG A 300 -17.44 6.15 -2.08
CA ARG A 300 -16.95 6.19 -3.46
C ARG A 300 -17.42 7.46 -4.17
N ASN A 301 -18.72 7.77 -4.12
CA ASN A 301 -19.29 8.98 -4.73
C ASN A 301 -18.68 10.26 -4.11
N SER A 302 -18.40 10.26 -2.80
CA SER A 302 -17.73 11.38 -2.12
C SER A 302 -16.29 11.57 -2.58
N LEU A 303 -15.55 10.47 -2.78
CA LEU A 303 -14.18 10.49 -3.32
C LEU A 303 -14.17 10.91 -4.80
N GLU A 304 -15.07 10.39 -5.62
CA GLU A 304 -15.22 10.77 -7.03
C GLU A 304 -15.60 12.25 -7.17
N ALA A 305 -16.52 12.76 -6.36
CA ALA A 305 -16.85 14.19 -6.32
C ALA A 305 -15.69 15.07 -5.79
N SER A 306 -14.85 14.54 -4.89
CA SER A 306 -13.65 15.27 -4.42
C SER A 306 -12.51 15.26 -5.44
N LEU A 307 -12.39 14.18 -6.21
CA LEU A 307 -11.47 14.09 -7.36
C LEU A 307 -11.91 15.05 -8.47
N GLY A 308 -13.20 15.08 -8.80
CA GLY A 308 -13.78 16.03 -9.76
C GLY A 308 -13.45 17.48 -9.41
N ARG A 309 -13.75 17.92 -8.18
CA ARG A 309 -13.38 19.28 -7.71
C ARG A 309 -11.88 19.55 -7.77
N ALA A 310 -11.03 18.55 -7.51
CA ALA A 310 -9.57 18.71 -7.63
C ALA A 310 -9.10 18.82 -9.10
N GLN A 311 -9.76 18.11 -10.02
CA GLN A 311 -9.54 18.18 -11.46
C GLN A 311 -10.01 19.53 -12.02
N GLU A 312 -11.22 19.98 -11.70
CA GLU A 312 -11.77 21.29 -12.05
C GLU A 312 -10.84 22.44 -11.58
N ASN A 313 -10.36 22.38 -10.33
CA ASN A 313 -9.41 23.36 -9.79
C ASN A 313 -8.05 23.34 -10.54
N TYR A 314 -7.55 22.16 -10.91
CA TYR A 314 -6.32 22.02 -11.68
C TYR A 314 -6.48 22.56 -13.12
N GLU A 315 -7.60 22.25 -13.77
CA GLU A 315 -7.95 22.75 -15.10
C GLU A 315 -8.08 24.28 -15.09
N HIS A 316 -8.77 24.86 -14.10
CA HIS A 316 -8.82 26.31 -13.91
C HIS A 316 -7.44 26.94 -13.69
N LEU A 317 -6.55 26.31 -12.93
CA LEU A 317 -5.17 26.80 -12.73
C LEU A 317 -4.35 26.74 -14.04
N VAL A 318 -4.50 25.69 -14.83
CA VAL A 318 -3.87 25.55 -16.15
C VAL A 318 -4.45 26.56 -17.15
N GLU A 319 -5.76 26.81 -17.12
CA GLU A 319 -6.38 27.87 -17.91
C GLU A 319 -5.87 29.25 -17.52
N GLN A 320 -5.80 29.58 -16.23
CA GLN A 320 -5.24 30.86 -15.77
C GLN A 320 -3.79 31.02 -16.25
N ARG A 321 -2.94 30.00 -16.06
CA ARG A 321 -1.55 30.02 -16.52
C ARG A 321 -1.42 30.16 -18.04
N THR A 322 -2.28 29.52 -18.82
CA THR A 322 -2.26 29.65 -20.29
C THR A 322 -2.85 30.98 -20.78
N ARG A 323 -3.83 31.56 -20.08
CA ARG A 323 -4.31 32.94 -20.31
C ARG A 323 -3.19 33.95 -20.03
N GLU A 324 -2.49 33.83 -18.90
CA GLU A 324 -1.31 34.65 -18.58
C GLU A 324 -0.21 34.55 -19.63
N LEU A 325 0.17 33.33 -20.05
CA LEU A 325 1.20 33.13 -21.07
C LEU A 325 0.79 33.77 -22.42
N ARG A 326 -0.49 33.69 -22.80
CA ARG A 326 -1.02 34.39 -23.99
C ARG A 326 -0.97 35.91 -23.83
N GLU A 327 -1.20 36.45 -22.64
CA GLU A 327 -1.04 37.88 -22.38
C GLU A 327 0.41 38.34 -22.39
N ARG A 328 1.33 37.58 -21.77
CA ARG A 328 2.77 37.86 -21.79
C ARG A 328 3.29 37.87 -23.23
N ALA A 329 2.97 36.84 -24.02
CA ALA A 329 3.29 36.79 -25.45
C ALA A 329 2.72 37.98 -26.24
N ARG A 330 1.48 38.42 -25.98
CA ARG A 330 0.91 39.63 -26.61
C ARG A 330 1.63 40.92 -26.22
N ARG A 331 2.10 41.03 -24.97
CA ARG A 331 2.89 42.18 -24.48
C ARG A 331 4.28 42.18 -25.12
N GLU A 332 4.91 41.03 -25.22
CA GLU A 332 6.21 40.80 -25.89
C GLU A 332 6.12 41.07 -27.40
N GLU A 333 5.07 40.61 -28.08
CA GLU A 333 4.78 40.96 -29.47
C GLU A 333 4.65 42.47 -29.67
N LEU A 334 3.93 43.17 -28.78
CA LEU A 334 3.75 44.62 -28.88
C LEU A 334 5.06 45.38 -28.64
N GLN A 335 5.89 44.91 -27.69
CA GLN A 335 7.25 45.43 -27.49
C GLN A 335 8.14 45.17 -28.71
N GLY A 336 8.08 43.96 -29.29
CA GLY A 336 8.81 43.58 -30.49
C GLY A 336 8.41 44.38 -31.73
N ARG A 337 7.11 44.69 -31.91
CA ARG A 337 6.62 45.60 -32.96
C ARG A 337 7.17 47.01 -32.77
N ARG A 338 7.06 47.58 -31.56
CA ARG A 338 7.62 48.91 -31.24
C ARG A 338 9.14 48.96 -31.44
N ALA A 339 9.87 47.91 -31.09
CA ALA A 339 11.30 47.80 -31.31
C ALA A 339 11.66 47.76 -32.81
N LYS A 340 10.90 47.00 -33.62
CA LYS A 340 11.05 46.97 -35.08
C LYS A 340 10.74 48.33 -35.71
N GLU A 341 9.62 48.96 -35.36
CA GLU A 341 9.29 50.32 -35.84
C GLU A 341 10.37 51.36 -35.46
N ALA A 342 10.97 51.25 -34.27
CA ALA A 342 12.05 52.12 -33.84
C ALA A 342 13.38 51.84 -34.56
N ALA A 343 13.65 50.57 -34.93
CA ALA A 343 14.79 50.21 -35.77
C ALA A 343 14.61 50.72 -37.20
N GLU A 344 13.45 50.46 -37.83
CA GLU A 344 13.14 50.96 -39.18
C GLU A 344 13.21 52.48 -39.29
N ARG A 345 12.80 53.24 -38.25
CA ARG A 345 12.96 54.70 -38.22
C ARG A 345 14.43 55.10 -38.25
N LYS A 346 15.27 54.49 -37.41
CA LYS A 346 16.73 54.73 -37.38
C LYS A 346 17.42 54.32 -38.68
N GLU A 347 16.98 53.24 -39.32
CA GLU A 347 17.48 52.82 -40.63
C GLU A 347 17.13 53.85 -41.71
N ARG A 348 15.89 54.36 -41.74
CA ARG A 348 15.47 55.42 -42.67
C ARG A 348 16.19 56.74 -42.41
N GLU A 349 16.41 57.11 -41.14
CA GLU A 349 17.21 58.28 -40.74
C GLU A 349 18.67 58.13 -41.21
N HIS A 350 19.27 56.94 -41.04
CA HIS A 350 20.61 56.63 -41.49
C HIS A 350 20.73 56.63 -43.02
N GLN A 351 19.77 56.03 -43.73
CA GLN A 351 19.68 56.06 -45.20
C GLN A 351 19.55 57.50 -45.72
N ALA A 352 18.66 58.31 -45.15
CA ALA A 352 18.51 59.72 -45.51
C ALA A 352 19.77 60.55 -45.25
N HIS A 353 20.52 60.24 -44.18
CA HIS A 353 21.82 60.85 -43.91
C HIS A 353 22.89 60.43 -44.93
N LEU A 354 22.96 59.14 -45.31
CA LEU A 354 23.86 58.66 -46.37
C LEU A 354 23.52 59.28 -47.73
N GLU A 355 22.24 59.39 -48.08
CA GLU A 355 21.79 60.10 -49.28
C GLU A 355 22.13 61.59 -49.24
N ALA A 356 21.98 62.25 -48.10
CA ALA A 356 22.34 63.66 -47.93
C ALA A 356 23.86 63.87 -48.11
N LEU A 357 24.69 62.96 -47.60
CA LEU A 357 26.15 62.96 -47.83
C LEU A 357 26.49 62.70 -49.30
N ALA A 358 25.82 61.74 -49.96
CA ALA A 358 26.02 61.45 -51.38
C ALA A 358 25.68 62.68 -52.24
N ARG A 359 24.50 63.28 -52.05
CA ARG A 359 24.06 64.50 -52.75
C ARG A 359 24.94 65.71 -52.45
N ALA A 360 25.53 65.79 -51.25
CA ALA A 360 26.52 66.82 -50.91
C ALA A 360 27.87 66.57 -51.63
N GLY A 361 28.26 65.30 -51.80
CA GLY A 361 29.39 64.89 -52.64
C GLY A 361 29.18 65.25 -54.11
N GLU A 362 28.03 64.89 -54.68
CA GLU A 362 27.62 65.25 -56.05
C GLU A 362 27.67 66.76 -56.29
N ARG A 363 27.10 67.57 -55.37
CA ARG A 363 27.17 69.04 -55.47
C ARG A 363 28.59 69.59 -55.42
N ARG A 364 29.47 69.00 -54.60
CA ARG A 364 30.91 69.37 -54.56
C ARG A 364 31.62 68.99 -55.86
N LEU A 365 31.30 67.83 -56.45
CA LEU A 365 31.83 67.42 -57.74
C LEU A 365 31.34 68.34 -58.87
N GLN A 366 30.04 68.65 -58.91
CA GLN A 366 29.44 69.59 -59.87
C GLN A 366 30.05 71.00 -59.76
N HIS A 367 30.27 71.50 -58.55
CA HIS A 367 30.95 72.78 -58.35
C HIS A 367 32.42 72.72 -58.80
N ALA A 368 33.12 71.61 -58.54
CA ALA A 368 34.50 71.41 -58.98
C ALA A 368 34.61 71.31 -60.51
N THR A 369 33.67 70.64 -61.20
CA THR A 369 33.64 70.61 -62.68
C THR A 369 33.32 71.99 -63.25
N GLN A 370 32.36 72.72 -62.69
CA GLN A 370 32.07 74.11 -63.09
C GLN A 370 33.30 75.02 -62.93
N VAL A 371 34.02 74.96 -61.81
CA VAL A 371 35.25 75.75 -61.59
C VAL A 371 36.37 75.32 -62.54
N ALA A 372 36.48 74.02 -62.87
CA ALA A 372 37.44 73.55 -63.86
C ALA A 372 37.08 74.03 -65.29
N GLU A 373 35.81 73.98 -65.67
CA GLU A 373 35.30 74.51 -66.94
C GLU A 373 35.51 76.03 -67.04
N GLU A 374 35.19 76.79 -65.99
CA GLU A 374 35.47 78.23 -65.93
C GLU A 374 36.96 78.53 -66.03
N ALA A 375 37.83 77.76 -65.34
CA ALA A 375 39.28 77.93 -65.44
C ALA A 375 39.80 77.64 -66.86
N VAL A 376 39.26 76.61 -67.53
CA VAL A 376 39.54 76.30 -68.95
C VAL A 376 39.04 77.42 -69.87
N GLN A 377 37.82 77.93 -69.67
CA GLN A 377 37.28 79.06 -70.43
C GLN A 377 38.10 80.34 -70.22
N GLN A 378 38.47 80.67 -68.98
CA GLN A 378 39.33 81.82 -68.68
C GLN A 378 40.71 81.67 -69.32
N LYS A 379 41.31 80.47 -69.28
CA LYS A 379 42.58 80.17 -69.96
C LYS A 379 42.44 80.35 -71.47
N ALA A 380 41.36 79.87 -72.08
CA ALA A 380 41.07 80.05 -73.50
C ALA A 380 40.89 81.54 -73.87
N ARG A 381 40.13 82.31 -73.07
CA ARG A 381 39.97 83.77 -73.24
C ARG A 381 41.31 84.51 -73.17
N ARG A 382 42.15 84.22 -72.17
CA ARG A 382 43.50 84.81 -72.02
C ARG A 382 44.43 84.45 -73.18
N VAL A 383 44.40 83.20 -73.66
CA VAL A 383 45.17 82.77 -74.84
C VAL A 383 44.68 83.48 -76.11
N GLY A 384 43.36 83.63 -76.28
CA GLY A 384 42.76 84.38 -77.39
C GLY A 384 43.15 85.86 -77.39
N GLN A 385 43.07 86.52 -76.23
CA GLN A 385 43.51 87.91 -76.04
C GLN A 385 45.01 88.06 -76.36
N SER A 386 45.87 87.22 -75.78
CA SER A 386 47.32 87.27 -76.05
C SER A 386 47.66 86.99 -77.53
N ARG A 387 46.87 86.15 -78.22
CA ARG A 387 47.01 85.94 -79.67
C ARG A 387 46.64 87.20 -80.46
N LEU A 388 45.52 87.85 -80.13
CA LEU A 388 45.08 89.10 -80.78
C LEU A 388 46.05 90.27 -80.50
N GLU A 389 46.61 90.35 -79.30
CA GLU A 389 47.66 91.32 -78.96
C GLU A 389 48.94 91.08 -79.76
N LYS A 390 49.40 89.83 -79.85
CA LYS A 390 50.56 89.45 -80.68
C LYS A 390 50.31 89.73 -82.16
N GLU A 391 49.11 89.49 -82.66
CA GLU A 391 48.73 89.80 -84.05
C GLU A 391 48.71 91.31 -84.30
N ARG A 392 48.15 92.12 -83.37
CA ARG A 392 48.22 93.59 -83.43
C ARG A 392 49.66 94.10 -83.40
N ALA A 393 50.50 93.55 -82.53
CA ALA A 393 51.92 93.89 -82.45
C ALA A 393 52.68 93.49 -83.72
N GLN A 394 52.39 92.32 -84.30
CA GLN A 394 52.96 91.89 -85.59
C GLN A 394 52.54 92.83 -86.73
N ARG A 395 51.28 93.26 -86.80
CA ARG A 395 50.80 94.25 -87.78
C ARG A 395 51.50 95.61 -87.60
N ALA A 396 51.56 96.14 -86.38
CA ALA A 396 52.24 97.41 -86.08
C ALA A 396 53.75 97.36 -86.36
N ASN A 397 54.41 96.23 -86.08
CA ASN A 397 55.81 96.01 -86.42
C ASN A 397 56.01 95.94 -87.94
N LYS A 398 55.11 95.29 -88.69
CA LYS A 398 55.13 95.25 -90.16
C LYS A 398 55.00 96.66 -90.73
N GLU A 399 54.00 97.43 -90.30
CA GLU A 399 53.85 98.84 -90.72
C GLU A 399 55.08 99.69 -90.37
N LYS A 400 55.74 99.43 -89.23
CA LYS A 400 56.97 100.15 -88.87
C LYS A 400 58.12 99.78 -89.81
N VAL A 401 58.33 98.50 -90.10
CA VAL A 401 59.36 98.06 -91.07
C VAL A 401 59.08 98.66 -92.45
N GLU A 402 57.82 98.67 -92.90
CA GLU A 402 57.42 99.31 -94.16
C GLU A 402 57.72 100.82 -94.16
N ARG A 403 57.44 101.54 -93.06
CA ARG A 403 57.81 102.97 -92.91
C ARG A 403 59.32 103.19 -92.91
N ASP A 404 60.07 102.36 -92.18
CA ASP A 404 61.54 102.44 -92.09
C ASP A 404 62.19 102.14 -93.46
N GLU A 405 61.64 101.20 -94.23
CA GLU A 405 62.04 100.91 -95.62
C GLU A 405 61.68 102.05 -96.58
N ASP A 406 60.48 102.64 -96.46
CA ASP A 406 60.05 103.75 -97.30
C ASP A 406 60.87 105.04 -97.01
N CYS A 407 61.28 105.26 -95.76
CA CYS A 407 62.26 106.27 -95.37
C CYS A 407 63.63 106.01 -96.01
N ARG A 408 64.21 104.82 -95.85
CA ARG A 408 65.48 104.43 -96.49
C ARG A 408 65.43 104.56 -98.01
N ARG A 409 64.28 104.25 -98.64
CA ARG A 409 64.05 104.40 -100.07
C ARG A 409 64.03 105.87 -100.50
N ARG A 410 63.40 106.75 -99.72
CA ARG A 410 63.43 108.21 -99.95
C ARG A 410 64.83 108.78 -99.79
N GLU A 411 65.57 108.36 -98.76
CA GLU A 411 66.97 108.73 -98.54
C GLU A 411 67.87 108.28 -99.69
N LEU A 412 67.70 107.03 -100.17
CA LEU A 412 68.42 106.50 -101.32
C LEU A 412 68.11 107.29 -102.60
N LEU A 413 66.84 107.62 -102.85
CA LEU A 413 66.42 108.46 -103.98
C LEU A 413 67.04 109.87 -103.90
N GLN A 414 67.06 110.49 -102.72
CA GLN A 414 67.75 111.78 -102.51
C GLN A 414 69.27 111.66 -102.70
N ALA A 415 69.89 110.56 -102.26
CA ALA A 415 71.31 110.31 -102.45
C ALA A 415 71.67 110.05 -103.92
N ILE A 416 70.77 109.44 -104.69
CA ILE A 416 70.87 109.30 -106.15
C ILE A 416 70.73 110.68 -106.80
N GLY A 417 69.71 111.47 -106.44
CA GLY A 417 69.52 112.85 -106.91
C GLY A 417 70.78 113.71 -106.70
N ARG A 418 71.28 113.77 -105.46
CA ARG A 418 72.54 114.46 -105.12
C ARG A 418 73.79 113.90 -105.81
N LYS A 419 73.75 112.67 -106.37
CA LYS A 419 74.84 112.12 -107.20
C LYS A 419 74.66 112.52 -108.67
N LEU A 420 73.43 112.55 -109.18
CA LEU A 420 73.12 113.04 -110.53
C LEU A 420 73.41 114.54 -110.66
N GLU A 421 72.98 115.36 -109.69
CA GLU A 421 73.30 116.80 -109.61
C GLU A 421 74.82 117.04 -109.66
N ARG A 422 75.61 116.32 -108.85
CA ARG A 422 77.08 116.42 -108.86
C ARG A 422 77.70 115.88 -110.15
N SER A 423 77.12 114.84 -110.75
CA SER A 423 77.54 114.33 -112.06
C SER A 423 77.28 115.35 -113.17
N GLU A 424 76.15 116.06 -113.12
CA GLU A 424 75.85 117.18 -114.00
C GLU A 424 76.78 118.37 -113.78
N GLN A 425 77.03 118.77 -112.53
CA GLN A 425 77.99 119.83 -112.19
C GLN A 425 79.38 119.50 -112.75
N LEU A 426 79.93 118.33 -112.42
CA LEU A 426 81.20 117.83 -112.96
C LEU A 426 81.18 117.72 -114.50
N SER A 427 80.04 117.44 -115.12
CA SER A 427 79.90 117.41 -116.58
C SER A 427 79.87 118.80 -117.20
N ARG A 428 79.24 119.79 -116.54
CA ARG A 428 79.25 121.20 -116.95
C ARG A 428 80.66 121.80 -116.79
N GLU A 429 81.31 121.53 -115.66
CA GLU A 429 82.71 121.88 -115.38
C GLU A 429 83.69 121.24 -116.38
N ARG A 430 83.53 119.94 -116.69
CA ARG A 430 84.34 119.29 -117.73
C ARG A 430 84.14 119.91 -119.11
N ARG A 431 82.93 120.33 -119.47
CA ARG A 431 82.67 121.07 -120.72
C ARG A 431 83.37 122.43 -120.72
N SER A 432 83.20 123.24 -119.68
CA SER A 432 83.83 124.57 -119.59
C SER A 432 85.35 124.51 -119.44
N ALA A 433 85.91 123.47 -118.82
CA ALA A 433 87.35 123.21 -118.76
C ALA A 433 87.90 122.77 -120.12
N LEU A 434 87.19 121.91 -120.87
CA LEU A 434 87.56 121.54 -122.24
C LEU A 434 87.46 122.74 -123.20
N GLU A 435 86.47 123.60 -123.02
CA GLU A 435 86.30 124.84 -123.79
C GLU A 435 87.37 125.88 -123.47
N SER A 436 87.69 126.07 -122.19
CA SER A 436 88.83 126.87 -121.74
C SER A 436 90.15 126.35 -122.30
N ALA A 437 90.40 125.03 -122.23
CA ALA A 437 91.60 124.41 -122.79
C ALA A 437 91.68 124.57 -124.32
N ARG A 438 90.55 124.46 -125.04
CA ARG A 438 90.47 124.76 -126.49
C ARG A 438 90.73 126.25 -126.79
N SER A 439 90.25 127.16 -125.95
CA SER A 439 90.53 128.59 -126.06
C SER A 439 92.02 128.89 -125.86
N THR A 440 92.62 128.37 -124.79
CA THR A 440 94.06 128.46 -124.52
C THR A 440 94.89 127.84 -125.64
N ALA A 441 94.51 126.67 -126.17
CA ALA A 441 95.19 126.06 -127.31
C ALA A 441 95.14 126.92 -128.58
N ARG A 442 94.00 127.58 -128.87
CA ARG A 442 93.87 128.56 -129.96
C ARG A 442 94.76 129.78 -129.72
N ALA A 443 94.79 130.33 -128.50
CA ALA A 443 95.64 131.47 -128.16
C ALA A 443 97.13 131.13 -128.26
N SER A 444 97.57 130.01 -127.69
CA SER A 444 98.94 129.50 -127.77
C SER A 444 99.35 129.19 -129.20
N PHE A 445 98.44 128.75 -130.08
CA PHE A 445 98.71 128.60 -131.51
C PHE A 445 99.02 129.96 -132.16
N HIS A 446 98.21 130.99 -131.92
CA HIS A 446 98.45 132.34 -132.46
C HIS A 446 99.77 132.96 -131.94
N VAL A 447 100.12 132.76 -130.66
CA VAL A 447 101.40 133.20 -130.11
C VAL A 447 102.57 132.43 -130.73
N ARG A 448 102.42 131.11 -130.95
CA ARG A 448 103.46 130.27 -131.55
C ARG A 448 103.71 130.59 -133.02
N GLU A 449 102.67 130.93 -133.78
CA GLU A 449 102.83 131.43 -135.15
C GLU A 449 103.55 132.79 -135.16
N LYS A 450 103.15 133.77 -134.34
CA LYS A 450 103.85 135.07 -134.26
C LYS A 450 105.35 134.94 -133.93
N VAL A 451 105.71 134.13 -132.94
CA VAL A 451 107.12 133.88 -132.60
C VAL A 451 107.87 133.22 -133.77
N ARG A 452 107.19 132.41 -134.58
CA ARG A 452 107.74 131.75 -135.77
C ARG A 452 107.94 132.74 -136.94
N GLU A 453 107.06 133.72 -137.09
CA GLU A 453 107.20 134.85 -138.01
C GLU A 453 108.39 135.74 -137.61
N GLU A 454 108.48 136.11 -136.32
CA GLU A 454 109.51 137.04 -135.79
C GLU A 454 110.94 136.45 -135.79
N THR A 455 111.09 135.16 -135.50
CA THR A 455 112.42 134.51 -135.33
C THR A 455 113.18 134.35 -136.66
N ASN A 456 112.50 134.43 -137.82
CA ASN A 456 113.07 134.11 -139.14
C ASN A 456 113.92 135.25 -139.76
N THR A 457 114.67 136.01 -138.94
CA THR A 457 115.30 137.29 -139.33
C THR A 457 116.82 137.39 -139.08
N ARG A 458 117.45 136.36 -138.49
CA ARG A 458 118.91 136.30 -138.23
C ARG A 458 119.56 135.06 -138.87
N SER A 459 119.92 135.17 -140.16
CA SER A 459 120.77 134.17 -140.84
C SER A 459 122.19 134.11 -140.25
N PHE A 460 122.78 132.91 -140.27
CA PHE A 460 124.13 132.63 -139.80
C PHE A 460 125.21 133.47 -140.51
N ASP A 461 125.05 133.70 -141.81
CA ASP A 461 125.98 134.50 -142.63
C ASP A 461 126.16 135.94 -142.13
N ARG A 462 125.15 136.47 -141.42
CA ARG A 462 125.18 137.83 -140.86
C ARG A 462 126.14 137.91 -139.66
N MET A 463 126.16 136.87 -138.81
CA MET A 463 127.06 136.80 -137.65
C MET A 463 128.52 136.57 -138.05
N VAL A 464 128.78 135.79 -139.11
CA VAL A 464 130.14 135.60 -139.66
C VAL A 464 130.76 136.94 -140.07
N ARG A 465 129.95 137.85 -140.63
CA ARG A 465 130.40 139.18 -141.08
C ARG A 465 130.63 140.17 -139.91
N GLU A 466 129.88 140.05 -138.82
CA GLU A 466 130.10 140.83 -137.59
C GLU A 466 131.37 140.39 -136.86
N ALA A 467 131.65 139.08 -136.79
CA ALA A 467 132.87 138.55 -136.18
C ALA A 467 134.16 138.99 -136.92
N GLN A 468 134.14 139.04 -138.26
CA GLN A 468 135.26 139.53 -139.05
C GLN A 468 135.57 141.02 -138.82
N LEU A 469 134.57 141.83 -138.45
CA LEU A 469 134.78 143.24 -138.10
C LEU A 469 135.41 143.39 -136.70
N HIS A 470 134.95 142.62 -135.72
CA HIS A 470 135.58 142.61 -134.38
C HIS A 470 137.05 142.17 -134.41
N ALA A 471 137.43 141.30 -135.34
CA ALA A 471 138.82 140.87 -135.53
C ALA A 471 139.79 141.98 -136.04
N SER A 472 139.35 143.24 -136.19
CA SER A 472 140.12 144.33 -136.82
C SER A 472 140.44 145.54 -135.94
N LEU A 473 139.89 145.66 -134.72
CA LEU A 473 139.98 146.89 -133.92
C LEU A 473 140.91 146.82 -132.70
N ASP A 474 141.03 145.68 -132.01
CA ASP A 474 141.85 145.57 -130.79
C ASP A 474 143.32 145.22 -131.11
N ARG A 475 144.05 146.20 -131.66
CA ARG A 475 145.52 146.22 -131.73
C ARG A 475 146.09 147.47 -131.06
N LYS A 476 146.43 147.36 -129.77
CA LYS A 476 147.41 148.20 -129.07
C LYS A 476 147.95 147.47 -127.84
#